data_AF-A0A0B5DIX6-F1
#
_entry.id   AF-A0A0B5DIX6-F1
#
_cell.length_a   1.000
_cell.length_b   1.000
_cell.length_c   1.000
_cell.angle_alpha   90.00
_cell.angle_beta   90.00
_cell.angle_gamma   90.00
#
_symmetry.space_group_name_H-M   'P 1'
#
loop_
_entity.id
_entity.type
_entity.pdbx_description
1 polymer ?
#
loop_
_entity_poly.entity_id
_entity_poly.type
_entity_poly.pdbx_seq_one_letter_code
_entity_poly.pdbx_strand_id
1 'polypeptide(L)'
;MADEIALDFDHAFRMAERLVEEGLLRRGALPDLRMIDSIFDEMTRDESPDRWTTAALISDVGWGHARGLAQQVLAREGVEASVLPDICVIR
;
A
#
# COMPACT_ATOMS: atom_id res chain seq x y z
N MET A 1 -5.80 -2.25 12.68
CA MET A 1 -4.48 -1.74 13.15
C MET A 1 -3.59 -1.50 11.93
N ALA A 2 -2.45 -0.80 12.05
CA ALA A 2 -1.67 -0.45 10.85
C ALA A 2 -0.96 -1.67 10.22
N ASP A 3 -0.63 -2.68 11.02
CA ASP A 3 -0.17 -4.00 10.58
C ASP A 3 -1.21 -4.75 9.72
N GLU A 4 -2.50 -4.66 10.06
CA GLU A 4 -3.57 -5.27 9.23
C GLU A 4 -3.54 -4.77 7.79
N ILE A 5 -3.20 -3.49 7.57
CA ILE A 5 -3.08 -2.93 6.21
C ILE A 5 -1.97 -3.64 5.42
N ALA A 6 -0.81 -3.90 6.04
CA ALA A 6 0.29 -4.61 5.38
C ALA A 6 -0.04 -6.09 5.14
N LEU A 7 -0.72 -6.73 6.09
CA LEU A 7 -1.17 -8.12 5.95
C LEU A 7 -2.20 -8.28 4.83
N ASP A 8 -3.20 -7.39 4.77
CA ASP A 8 -4.20 -7.37 3.71
C ASP A 8 -3.56 -7.08 2.36
N PHE A 9 -2.57 -6.18 2.33
CA PHE A 9 -1.83 -5.87 1.11
C PHE A 9 -1.02 -7.06 0.60
N ASP A 10 -0.21 -7.73 1.43
CA ASP A 10 0.52 -8.95 1.04
C ASP A 10 -0.44 -10.02 0.50
N HIS A 11 -1.54 -10.25 1.21
CA HIS A 11 -2.55 -11.22 0.77
C HIS A 11 -3.11 -10.88 -0.62
N ALA A 12 -3.50 -9.62 -0.85
CA ALA A 12 -4.03 -9.16 -2.13
C ALA A 12 -2.96 -9.14 -3.23
N PHE A 13 -1.72 -8.79 -2.90
CA PHE A 13 -0.61 -8.71 -3.85
C PHE A 13 -0.29 -10.06 -4.48
N ARG A 14 -0.45 -11.17 -3.74
CA ARG A 14 -0.32 -12.53 -4.28
C ARG A 14 -1.29 -12.83 -5.43
N MET A 15 -2.37 -12.07 -5.56
CA MET A 15 -3.33 -12.18 -6.67
C MET A 15 -3.03 -11.22 -7.83
N ALA A 16 -2.10 -10.27 -7.67
CA ALA A 16 -1.90 -9.18 -8.62
C ALA A 16 -1.51 -9.66 -10.02
N GLU A 17 -0.67 -10.70 -10.13
CA GLU A 17 -0.30 -11.27 -11.44
C GLU A 17 -1.52 -11.84 -12.16
N ARG A 18 -2.38 -12.59 -11.44
CA ARG A 18 -3.63 -13.12 -12.01
C ARG A 18 -4.58 -11.98 -12.43
N LEU A 19 -4.67 -10.91 -11.65
CA LEU A 19 -5.51 -9.75 -12.01
C LEU A 19 -5.00 -9.05 -13.28
N VAL A 20 -3.68 -9.06 -13.53
CA VAL A 20 -3.11 -8.57 -14.79
C VAL A 20 -3.47 -9.49 -15.96
N GLU A 21 -3.41 -10.82 -15.76
CA GLU A 21 -3.80 -11.80 -16.78
C GLU A 21 -5.29 -11.69 -17.13
N GLU A 22 -6.14 -11.45 -16.14
CA GLU A 22 -7.58 -11.24 -16.29
C GLU A 22 -7.94 -9.85 -16.84
N GLY A 23 -6.96 -8.96 -17.01
CA GLY A 23 -7.17 -7.59 -17.51
C GLY A 23 -7.86 -6.64 -16.52
N LEU A 24 -7.96 -7.05 -15.25
CA LEU A 24 -8.53 -6.25 -14.16
C LEU A 24 -7.52 -5.27 -13.54
N LEU A 25 -6.23 -5.47 -13.81
CA LEU A 25 -5.14 -4.60 -13.38
C LEU A 25 -4.20 -4.34 -14.56
N ARG A 26 -3.78 -3.09 -14.78
CA ARG A 26 -2.78 -2.81 -15.83
C ARG A 26 -1.44 -3.40 -15.43
N ARG A 27 -0.74 -4.05 -16.38
CA ARG A 27 0.61 -4.61 -16.16
C ARG A 27 1.60 -3.59 -15.59
N GLY A 28 1.43 -2.32 -15.94
CA GLY A 28 2.26 -1.24 -15.42
C GLY A 28 2.14 -0.96 -13.92
N ALA A 29 1.11 -1.49 -13.24
CA ALA A 29 0.92 -1.34 -11.80
C ALA A 29 1.80 -2.27 -10.95
N LEU A 30 2.21 -3.43 -11.49
CA LEU A 30 2.97 -4.44 -10.73
C LEU A 30 4.29 -3.93 -10.14
N PRO A 31 5.12 -3.11 -10.83
CA PRO A 31 6.35 -2.59 -10.24
C PRO A 31 6.10 -1.75 -8.98
N ASP A 32 5.08 -0.89 -8.99
CA ASP A 32 4.77 -0.02 -7.85
C ASP A 32 4.14 -0.81 -6.70
N LEU A 33 3.27 -1.78 -6.99
CA LEU A 33 2.73 -2.70 -5.98
C LEU A 33 3.84 -3.52 -5.30
N ARG A 34 4.80 -4.03 -6.07
CA ARG A 34 5.97 -4.74 -5.53
C ARG A 34 6.86 -3.83 -4.67
N MET A 35 6.96 -2.55 -5.02
CA MET A 35 7.71 -1.58 -4.23
C MET A 35 7.04 -1.32 -2.88
N ILE A 36 5.70 -1.24 -2.84
CA ILE A 36 4.95 -1.13 -1.56
C ILE A 36 5.20 -2.37 -0.69
N ASP A 37 5.10 -3.56 -1.26
CA ASP A 37 5.38 -4.83 -0.57
C ASP A 37 6.79 -4.83 0.05
N SER A 38 7.78 -4.41 -0.73
CA SER A 38 9.18 -4.33 -0.29
C SER A 38 9.39 -3.34 0.87
N ILE A 39 8.65 -2.23 0.90
CA ILE A 39 8.69 -1.25 1.99
C ILE A 39 8.15 -1.87 3.28
N PHE A 40 7.01 -2.58 3.21
CA PHE A 40 6.44 -3.25 4.39
C PHE A 40 7.33 -4.38 4.91
N ASP A 41 7.98 -5.10 4.00
CA ASP A 41 9.00 -6.10 4.33
C ASP A 41 10.20 -5.50 5.07
N GLU A 42 10.69 -4.33 4.62
CA GLU A 42 11.78 -3.61 5.29
C GLU A 42 11.35 -3.11 6.68
N MET A 43 10.15 -2.56 6.79
CA MET A 43 9.57 -2.14 8.07
C MET A 43 9.43 -3.29 9.06
N THR A 44 9.09 -4.49 8.58
CA THR A 44 8.99 -5.70 9.40
C THR A 44 10.36 -6.16 9.90
N ARG A 45 11.39 -6.05 9.06
CA ARG A 45 12.78 -6.41 9.40
C ARG A 45 13.45 -5.47 10.40
N ASP A 46 12.97 -4.23 10.53
CA ASP A 46 13.48 -3.22 11.46
C ASP A 46 13.14 -3.55 12.95
N GLU A 47 12.35 -4.60 13.21
CA GLU A 47 11.89 -5.08 14.53
C GLU A 47 11.24 -4.01 15.45
N SER A 48 11.12 -2.76 15.00
CA SER A 48 10.52 -1.65 15.73
C SER A 48 9.00 -1.75 15.66
N PRO A 49 8.32 -2.11 16.77
CA PRO A 49 6.87 -2.22 16.77
C PRO A 49 6.18 -0.87 16.58
N ASP A 50 6.89 0.24 16.83
CA ASP A 50 6.36 1.60 16.75
C ASP A 50 5.92 1.97 15.33
N ARG A 51 6.53 1.36 14.31
CA ARG A 51 6.23 1.59 12.88
C ARG A 51 4.86 1.06 12.45
N TRP A 52 4.28 0.15 13.25
CA TRP A 52 2.97 -0.47 13.02
C TRP A 52 1.85 0.11 13.88
N THR A 53 2.09 1.26 14.49
CA THR A 53 1.08 1.99 15.26
C THR A 53 0.23 2.89 14.36
N THR A 54 -0.99 3.20 14.83
CA THR A 54 -1.86 4.19 14.18
C THR A 54 -1.18 5.57 14.06
N ALA A 55 -0.33 5.95 15.03
CA ALA A 55 0.41 7.20 14.98
C ALA A 55 1.46 7.22 13.84
N ALA A 56 2.15 6.10 13.62
CA ALA A 56 3.15 5.96 12.56
C ALA A 56 2.57 6.09 11.15
N LEU A 57 1.28 5.78 10.93
CA LEU A 57 0.62 6.01 9.64
C LEU A 57 0.79 7.45 9.13
N ILE A 58 0.85 8.42 10.04
CA ILE A 58 0.92 9.84 9.71
C ILE A 58 2.38 10.29 9.50
N SER A 59 3.30 9.84 10.35
CA SER A 59 4.66 10.40 10.45
C SER A 59 5.79 9.51 9.95
N ASP A 60 5.58 8.19 9.82
CA ASP A 60 6.63 7.28 9.33
C ASP A 60 6.85 7.47 7.83
N VAL A 61 8.12 7.55 7.45
CA VAL A 61 8.54 7.75 6.07
C VAL A 61 8.16 6.58 5.16
N GLY A 62 8.17 5.34 5.67
CA GLY A 62 7.76 4.14 4.95
C GLY A 62 6.28 4.19 4.60
N TRP A 63 5.42 4.55 5.56
CA TRP A 63 4.00 4.80 5.32
C TRP A 63 3.77 5.93 4.30
N GLY A 64 4.56 7.00 4.37
CA GLY A 64 4.55 8.08 3.39
C GLY A 64 4.86 7.62 1.96
N HIS A 65 5.93 6.85 1.80
CA HIS A 65 6.33 6.30 0.50
C HIS A 65 5.31 5.31 -0.06
N ALA A 66 4.84 4.37 0.77
CA ALA A 66 3.82 3.39 0.39
C ALA A 66 2.54 4.10 -0.11
N ARG A 67 2.10 5.17 0.58
CA ARG A 67 0.94 5.96 0.16
C ARG A 67 1.16 6.66 -1.18
N GLY A 68 2.34 7.24 -1.40
CA GLY A 68 2.67 7.88 -2.67
C GLY A 68 2.63 6.90 -3.85
N LEU A 69 3.17 5.69 -3.66
CA LEU A 69 3.10 4.62 -4.66
C LEU A 69 1.66 4.14 -4.89
N ALA A 70 0.89 3.97 -3.81
CA ALA A 70 -0.52 3.57 -3.92
C ALA A 70 -1.33 4.60 -4.72
N GLN A 71 -1.10 5.90 -4.49
CA GLN A 71 -1.72 6.97 -5.28
C GLN A 71 -1.34 6.89 -6.76
N GLN A 72 -0.07 6.58 -7.08
CA GLN A 72 0.36 6.39 -8.48
C GLN A 72 -0.31 5.19 -9.13
N VAL A 73 -0.45 4.06 -8.41
CA VAL A 73 -1.18 2.88 -8.88
C VAL A 73 -2.64 3.23 -9.14
N LEU A 74 -3.31 3.86 -8.18
CA LEU A 74 -4.72 4.25 -8.29
C LEU A 74 -4.96 5.19 -9.48
N ALA A 75 -4.14 6.23 -9.62
CA ALA A 75 -4.21 7.13 -10.76
C ALA A 75 -3.97 6.41 -12.09
N ARG A 76 -3.03 5.44 -12.12
CA ARG A 76 -2.78 4.62 -13.31
C ARG A 76 -3.96 3.73 -13.64
N GLU A 77 -4.67 3.20 -12.66
CA GLU A 77 -5.88 2.39 -12.87
C GLU A 77 -7.13 3.23 -13.17
N GLY A 78 -7.01 4.57 -13.19
CA GLY A 78 -8.12 5.48 -13.45
C GLY A 78 -9.04 5.67 -12.24
N VAL A 79 -8.55 5.37 -11.03
CA VAL A 79 -9.22 5.68 -9.79
C VAL A 79 -8.84 7.09 -9.38
N GLU A 80 -9.78 8.02 -9.54
CA GLU A 80 -9.60 9.41 -9.12
C GLU A 80 -9.50 9.51 -7.59
N ALA A 81 -8.56 10.31 -7.08
CA ALA A 81 -8.36 10.49 -5.64
C ALA A 81 -9.60 11.06 -4.94
N SER A 82 -10.47 11.77 -5.67
CA SER A 82 -11.75 12.31 -5.18
C SER A 82 -12.83 11.26 -4.93
N VAL A 83 -12.66 10.03 -5.44
CA VAL A 83 -13.56 8.90 -5.21
C VAL A 83 -13.19 8.15 -3.94
N LEU A 84 -11.94 8.30 -3.48
CA LEU A 84 -11.47 7.68 -2.26
C LEU A 84 -11.86 8.56 -1.07
N PRO A 85 -12.47 7.99 -0.02
CA PRO A 85 -12.79 8.76 1.16
C PRO A 85 -11.51 9.34 1.76
N ASP A 86 -11.58 10.58 2.25
CA ASP A 86 -10.51 11.15 3.06
C ASP A 86 -10.20 10.17 4.20
N ILE A 87 -8.95 9.68 4.23
CA ILE A 87 -8.49 8.79 5.29
C ILE A 87 -8.24 9.67 6.53
N CYS A 88 -9.30 9.93 7.29
CA CYS A 88 -9.21 10.54 8.61
C CYS A 88 -8.82 9.47 9.63
N VAL A 89 -7.55 9.49 10.05
CA VAL A 89 -7.11 8.72 11.21
C VAL A 89 -7.69 9.38 12.46
N ILE A 90 -8.73 8.80 13.05
CA ILE A 90 -9.29 9.26 14.33
C ILE A 90 -8.35 8.80 15.44
N ARG A 91 -7.81 9.77 16.21
CA ARG A 91 -6.91 9.56 17.34
C ARG A 91 -7.65 9.23 18.62
#